data_AF-A0A661EVW6-F1
#
_entry.id   AF-A0A661EVW6-F1
#
_cell.length_a   1.000
_cell.length_b   1.000
_cell.length_c   1.000
_cell.angle_alpha   90.00
_cell.angle_beta   90.00
_cell.angle_gamma   90.00
#
_symmetry.space_group_name_H-M   'P 1'
#
loop_
_entity.id
_entity.type
_entity.pdbx_description
1 polymer ?
#
loop_
_entity_poly.entity_id
_entity_poly.type
_entity_poly.pdbx_seq_one_letter_code
_entity_poly.pdbx_strand_id
1 'polypeptide(L)' 'MITVQSNYLVLQTLLDGETKVYNAGKYVDEIVREDGELKFKKKHCIFDTYRIQTLMVTPI' A
#
# COMPACT_ATOMS: atom_id res chain seq x y z
N MET A 1 11.80 17.94 -1.93
CA MET A 1 11.59 16.47 -1.93
C MET A 1 11.32 16.05 -0.50
N ILE A 2 10.24 15.32 -0.27
CA ILE A 2 9.77 14.96 1.08
C ILE A 2 9.78 13.44 1.17
N THR A 3 10.43 12.89 2.19
CA THR A 3 10.41 11.44 2.45
C THR A 3 9.46 11.18 3.60
N VAL A 4 8.50 10.27 3.41
CA VAL A 4 7.50 9.92 4.43
C VAL A 4 7.36 8.41 4.55
N GLN A 5 6.93 7.97 5.74
CA GLN A 5 6.61 6.57 6.00
C GLN A 5 5.25 6.49 6.68
N SER A 6 4.43 5.53 6.27
CA SER A 6 3.17 5.19 6.94
C SER A 6 2.97 3.68 6.96
N ASN A 7 2.53 3.15 8.10
CA ASN A 7 2.04 1.78 8.17
C ASN A 7 0.65 1.69 7.53
N TYR A 8 0.28 0.51 7.05
CA TYR A 8 -1.04 0.23 6.50
C TYR A 8 -1.51 -1.19 6.83
N LEU A 9 -2.83 -1.38 6.75
CA LEU A 9 -3.49 -2.68 6.83
C LEU A 9 -4.60 -2.74 5.79
N VAL A 10 -4.48 -3.64 4.82
CA VAL A 10 -5.51 -3.94 3.83
C VAL A 10 -6.35 -5.11 4.34
N LEU A 11 -7.65 -4.86 4.51
CA LEU A 11 -8.64 -5.85 4.85
C LEU A 11 -9.43 -6.22 3.61
N GLN A 12 -9.66 -7.50 3.40
CA GLN A 12 -10.42 -8.00 2.26
C GLN A 12 -11.59 -8.85 2.74
N THR A 13 -12.77 -8.58 2.18
CA THR A 13 -13.97 -9.40 2.31
C THR A 13 -14.29 -9.99 0.95
N LEU A 14 -14.41 -11.31 0.87
CA LEU A 14 -14.77 -12.01 -0.37
C LEU A 14 -16.20 -12.53 -0.30
N LEU A 15 -16.60 -13.35 -1.27
CA LEU A 15 -17.95 -13.92 -1.37
C LEU A 15 -18.30 -14.86 -0.20
N ASP A 16 -17.28 -15.35 0.54
CA ASP A 16 -17.47 -16.10 1.77
C ASP A 16 -17.93 -15.21 2.94
N GLY A 17 -17.93 -13.88 2.77
CA GLY A 17 -18.38 -12.90 3.75
C GLY A 17 -17.41 -12.67 4.90
N GLU A 18 -16.29 -13.40 4.96
CA GLU A 18 -15.28 -13.24 6.00
C GLU A 18 -14.31 -12.11 5.65
N THR A 19 -14.08 -11.22 6.61
CA THR A 19 -13.04 -10.19 6.47
C THR A 19 -11.72 -10.70 7.04
N LYS A 20 -10.68 -10.71 6.21
CA LYS A 20 -9.34 -11.19 6.56
C LYS A 20 -8.29 -10.10 6.33
N VAL A 21 -7.18 -10.19 7.06
CA VAL A 21 -5.98 -9.40 6.74
C VAL A 21 -5.43 -9.91 5.42
N TYR A 22 -5.51 -9.07 4.39
CA TYR A 22 -5.01 -9.39 3.06
C TYR A 22 -3.54 -8.99 2.90
N ASN A 23 -3.18 -7.79 3.36
CA ASN A 23 -1.81 -7.31 3.33
C ASN A 23 -1.55 -6.32 4.46
N ALA A 24 -0.45 -6.49 5.17
CA ALA A 24 0.03 -5.57 6.19
C ALA A 24 1.45 -5.15 5.86
N GLY A 25 1.78 -3.89 6.12
CA GLY A 25 3.11 -3.39 5.83
C GLY A 25 3.22 -1.89 6.03
N LYS A 26 4.17 -1.31 5.30
CA LYS A 26 4.40 0.13 5.28
C LYS A 26 4.72 0.64 3.88
N TYR A 27 4.33 1.88 3.64
CA TYR A 27 4.83 2.65 2.51
C TYR A 27 6.07 3.43 2.94
N VAL A 28 7.06 3.46 2.06
CA VAL A 28 8.19 4.40 2.11
C VAL A 28 8.11 5.23 0.83
N ASP A 29 7.62 6.46 0.95
CA ASP A 29 7.28 7.32 -0.18
C ASP A 29 8.28 8.46 -0.36
N GLU A 30 8.53 8.83 -1.61
CA GLU A 30 9.19 10.09 -1.99
C GLU A 30 8.14 10.99 -2.67
N ILE A 31 7.84 12.13 -2.05
CA ILE A 31 6.85 13.10 -2.51
C ILE A 31 7.56 14.34 -3.06
N VAL A 32 7.06 14.83 -4.19
CA VAL A 32 7.48 16.11 -4.81
C VAL A 32 6.33 17.08 -4.84
N ARG A 33 6.65 18.38 -4.82
CA ARG A 33 5.67 19.44 -5.04
C ARG A 33 5.85 19.95 -6.46
N GLU A 34 4.83 19.80 -7.29
CA GLU A 34 4.79 20.26 -8.68
C GLU A 34 3.55 21.12 -8.86
N ASP A 35 3.71 22.33 -9.41
CA ASP A 35 2.59 23.27 -9.66
C ASP A 35 1.72 23.55 -8.42
N GLY A 36 2.31 23.47 -7.23
CA GLY A 36 1.61 23.65 -5.95
C GLY A 36 0.97 22.38 -5.37
N GLU A 37 0.92 21.29 -6.12
CA GLU A 37 0.34 20.01 -5.71
C GLU A 37 1.39 19.03 -5.18
N LEU A 38 1.00 18.15 -4.26
CA LEU A 38 1.85 17.05 -3.79
C LEU A 38 1.61 15.81 -4.65
N LYS A 39 2.68 15.27 -5.25
CA LYS A 39 2.64 14.05 -6.06
C LYS A 39 3.63 13.01 -5.56
N PHE A 40 3.29 11.74 -5.70
CA PHE A 40 4.22 10.65 -5.44
C PHE A 40 5.22 10.55 -6.59
N LYS A 41 6.50 10.85 -6.30
CA LYS A 41 7.60 10.52 -7.20
C LYS A 41 7.93 9.03 -7.13
N LYS A 42 7.74 8.44 -5.95
CA LYS A 42 8.00 7.03 -5.69
C LYS A 42 7.13 6.54 -4.54
N LYS A 43 6.60 5.33 -4.67
CA LYS A 43 5.79 4.66 -3.65
C LYS A 43 6.26 3.21 -3.52
N HIS A 44 7.01 2.92 -2.45
CA HIS A 44 7.49 1.57 -2.15
C HIS A 44 6.60 0.91 -1.11
N CYS A 45 5.89 -0.15 -1.49
CA CYS A 45 5.06 -0.95 -0.59
C CYS A 45 5.89 -2.13 -0.05
N ILE A 46 6.27 -2.07 1.22
CA ILE A 46 7.05 -3.11 1.91
C ILE A 46 6.09 -3.85 2.84
N PHE A 47 5.77 -5.10 2.50
CA PHE A 47 4.77 -5.88 3.22
C PHE A 47 5.37 -7.04 4.00
N ASP A 48 4.77 -7.30 5.16
CA ASP A 48 5.14 -8.39 6.08
C ASP A 48 4.35 -9.68 5.77
N THR A 49 3.20 -9.55 5.11
CA THR A 49 2.31 -10.67 4.81
C THR A 49 2.93 -11.59 3.75
N TYR A 50 3.46 -12.74 4.17
CA TYR A 50 4.13 -13.70 3.29
C TYR A 50 3.19 -14.37 2.27
N ARG A 51 1.97 -14.71 2.69
CA ARG A 51 0.96 -15.31 1.80
C ARG A 51 0.24 -14.22 1.02
N ILE A 52 0.70 -13.98 -0.19
CA ILE A 52 0.09 -13.09 -1.18
C ILE A 52 -0.68 -13.97 -2.17
N GLN A 53 -1.85 -13.51 -2.64
CA GLN A 53 -2.51 -14.16 -3.77
C GLN A 53 -1.63 -14.03 -5.00
N THR A 54 -1.41 -15.12 -5.73
CA THR A 54 -0.54 -15.14 -6.93
C THR A 54 -0.99 -14.15 -8.01
N LEU A 55 -2.27 -13.75 -7.99
CA LEU A 55 -2.84 -12.75 -8.87
C LEU A 55 -3.12 -11.44 -8.10
N MET A 56 -2.11 -10.58 -7.94
CA MET A 56 -2.26 -9.23 -7.42
C MET A 56 -2.63 -8.24 -8.52
N VAL A 57 -3.92 -8.12 -8.84
CA VAL A 57 -4.41 -7.14 -9.82
C VAL A 57 -4.74 -5.78 -9.21
N THR A 58 -5.08 -5.75 -7.92
CA THR A 58 -5.39 -4.51 -7.21
C THR A 58 -4.13 -3.91 -6.59
N PRO A 59 -3.90 -2.60 -6.75
CA PRO A 59 -2.82 -1.92 -6.03
C PRO A 59 -2.95 -2.09 -4.51
N ILE A 60 -1.80 -2.16 -3.85
CA ILE A 60 -1.68 -2.07 -2.39
C ILE A 60 -1.34 -0.64 -2.04
#